data_AF-A0A8K0KKT4-F1
#
_entry.id   AF-A0A8K0KKT4-F1
#
_cell.length_a   1.000
_cell.length_b   1.000
_cell.length_c   1.000
_cell.angle_alpha   90.00
_cell.angle_beta   90.00
_cell.angle_gamma   90.00
#
_symmetry.space_group_name_H-M   'P 1'
#
loop_
_entity.id
_entity.type
_entity.pdbx_description
1 polymer ?
#
loop_
_entity_poly.entity_id
_entity_poly.type
_entity_poly.pdbx_seq_one_letter_code
_entity_poly.pdbx_strand_id
1 'polypeptide(L)'
;MGTEILKSFEILQEELERAKDTLKGVDENIKRLIGRDPNEGPTRQSFPDESTRTVPDQDSADEEEFSSRPAVPSRVIATPRETKSRQEVLAAQSADSQSKARNRRMFGALLGTLQKFQQEETRLREKFFQYIYLQSPHREEKRARVEKKLEDAARREREELRRERQELFLDRKRKQAEIRKIELKILRIKELTTGSSNVGKEMSCWYPAQKLAARA
;
A
#
# COMPACT_ATOMS: atom_id res chain seq x y z
N MET A 1 1.09 49.71 40.41
CA MET A 1 -0.16 49.68 39.63
C MET A 1 0.10 49.73 38.13
N GLY A 2 0.38 50.89 37.50
CA GLY A 2 0.55 50.95 36.04
C GLY A 2 1.68 50.08 35.47
N THR A 3 2.82 50.00 36.16
CA THR A 3 3.99 49.21 35.76
C THR A 3 3.81 47.70 35.93
N GLU A 4 2.97 47.26 36.88
CA GLU A 4 2.67 45.84 37.13
C GLU A 4 1.69 45.28 36.08
N ILE A 5 0.77 46.14 35.61
CA ILE A 5 -0.18 45.78 34.55
C ILE A 5 0.56 45.59 33.22
N LEU A 6 1.53 46.46 32.90
CA LEU A 6 2.35 46.32 31.69
C LEU A 6 3.21 45.05 31.72
N LYS A 7 3.86 44.76 32.85
CA LYS A 7 4.63 43.51 33.03
C LYS A 7 3.75 42.27 32.89
N SER A 8 2.54 42.27 33.47
CA SER A 8 1.62 41.13 33.32
C SER A 8 1.11 40.96 31.89
N PHE A 9 0.94 42.06 31.15
CA PHE A 9 0.61 42.02 29.72
C PHE A 9 1.75 41.41 28.89
N GLU A 10 2.99 41.81 29.10
CA GLU A 10 4.17 41.24 28.42
C GLU A 10 4.32 39.73 28.69
N ILE A 11 4.14 39.30 29.94
CA ILE A 11 4.16 37.88 30.31
C ILE A 11 3.08 37.10 29.57
N LEU A 12 1.85 37.63 29.49
CA LEU A 12 0.75 36.97 28.78
C LEU A 12 0.99 36.93 27.26
N GLN A 13 1.64 37.93 26.68
CA GLN A 13 2.04 37.92 25.28
C GLN A 13 3.07 36.83 25.00
N GLU A 14 4.07 36.69 25.86
CA GLU A 14 5.08 35.64 25.74
C GLU A 14 4.45 34.25 25.96
N GLU A 15 3.53 34.11 26.92
CA GLU A 15 2.75 32.88 27.13
C GLU A 15 1.90 32.53 25.90
N LEU A 16 1.28 33.53 25.26
CA LEU A 16 0.52 33.36 24.03
C LEU A 16 1.40 32.87 22.86
N GLU A 17 2.60 33.46 22.71
CA GLU A 17 3.55 33.08 21.67
C GLU A 17 4.05 31.65 21.86
N ARG A 18 4.45 31.29 23.09
CA ARG A 18 4.82 29.91 23.45
C ARG A 18 3.67 28.93 23.16
N ALA A 19 2.44 29.26 23.54
CA ALA A 19 1.28 28.41 23.29
C ALA A 19 1.04 28.22 21.77
N LYS A 20 1.20 29.27 20.97
CA LYS A 20 1.10 29.20 19.50
C LYS A 20 2.19 28.32 18.89
N ASP A 21 3.42 28.40 19.37
CA ASP A 21 4.51 27.55 18.87
C ASP A 21 4.33 26.07 19.24
N THR A 22 3.84 25.78 20.43
CA THR A 22 3.49 24.38 20.79
C THR A 22 2.35 23.83 19.95
N LEU A 23 1.38 24.66 19.54
CA LEU A 23 0.31 24.27 18.63
C LEU A 23 0.85 23.99 17.22
N LYS A 24 1.78 24.80 16.71
CA LYS A 24 2.45 24.54 15.41
C LYS A 24 3.12 23.16 15.39
N GLY A 25 3.80 22.78 16.48
CA GLY A 25 4.40 21.44 16.58
C GLY A 25 3.38 20.29 16.49
N VAL A 26 2.19 20.48 17.06
CA VAL A 26 1.08 19.52 16.93
C VAL A 26 0.53 19.51 15.51
N ASP A 27 0.37 20.68 14.89
CA ASP A 27 -0.12 20.79 13.51
C ASP A 27 0.83 20.10 12.52
N GLU A 28 2.15 20.23 12.70
CA GLU A 28 3.16 19.50 11.93
C GLU A 28 3.09 17.98 12.13
N ASN A 29 2.88 17.51 13.36
CA ASN A 29 2.69 16.08 13.63
C ASN A 29 1.41 15.54 12.96
N ILE A 30 0.31 16.30 13.03
CA ILE A 30 -0.94 15.95 12.33
C ILE A 30 -0.71 15.91 10.81
N LYS A 31 0.03 16.89 10.28
CA LYS A 31 0.36 16.98 8.86
C LYS A 31 1.20 15.80 8.39
N ARG A 32 2.17 15.33 9.19
CA ARG A 32 2.94 14.11 8.89
C ARG A 32 2.07 12.85 8.87
N LEU A 33 1.12 12.74 9.81
CA LEU A 33 0.23 11.57 9.90
C LEU A 33 -0.87 11.53 8.82
N ILE A 34 -1.37 12.67 8.38
CA ILE A 34 -2.52 12.77 7.44
C ILE A 34 -2.08 13.15 6.02
N GLY A 35 -0.86 13.68 5.88
CA GLY A 35 -0.35 14.23 4.63
C GLY A 35 -0.99 15.56 4.24
N ARG A 36 -1.73 16.22 5.14
CA ARG A 36 -2.46 17.47 4.89
C ARG A 36 -2.40 18.41 6.09
N ASP A 37 -2.42 19.71 5.82
CA ASP A 37 -2.46 20.71 6.86
C ASP A 37 -3.82 20.67 7.60
N PRO A 38 -3.86 20.57 8.93
CA PRO A 38 -5.11 20.56 9.68
C PRO A 38 -5.91 21.87 9.61
N ASN A 39 -5.32 22.94 9.07
CA ASN A 39 -6.00 24.22 8.85
C ASN A 39 -6.66 24.33 7.47
N GLU A 40 -6.25 23.51 6.51
CA GLU A 40 -6.90 23.38 5.21
C GLU A 40 -8.06 22.40 5.40
N GLY A 41 -9.28 22.94 5.49
CA GLY A 41 -10.49 22.15 5.71
C GLY A 41 -10.64 20.98 4.72
N PRO A 42 -11.48 19.97 5.02
CA PRO A 42 -11.58 18.78 4.19
C PRO A 42 -12.02 19.16 2.77
N THR A 43 -11.08 19.20 1.82
CA THR A 43 -11.40 19.21 0.39
C THR A 43 -12.17 17.93 0.15
N ARG A 44 -13.46 18.05 -0.17
CA ARG A 44 -14.28 16.95 -0.68
C ARG A 44 -13.46 16.28 -1.76
N GLN A 45 -12.87 15.13 -1.46
CA GLN A 45 -12.23 14.31 -2.47
C GLN A 45 -13.40 13.84 -3.35
N SER A 46 -13.61 14.54 -4.45
CA SER A 46 -14.31 13.99 -5.60
C SER A 46 -13.46 12.80 -6.03
N PHE A 47 -13.86 11.62 -5.56
CA PHE A 47 -13.40 10.35 -6.10
C PHE A 47 -13.57 10.42 -7.62
N PRO A 48 -12.50 10.34 -8.44
CA PRO A 48 -12.69 9.98 -9.82
C PRO A 48 -13.24 8.55 -9.81
N ASP A 49 -14.40 8.38 -10.45
CA ASP A 49 -15.05 7.11 -10.71
C ASP A 49 -14.05 6.15 -11.39
N GLU A 50 -13.49 5.19 -10.65
CA GLU A 50 -12.59 4.16 -11.19
C GLU A 50 -13.43 3.04 -11.81
N SER A 51 -14.19 3.41 -12.84
CA SER A 51 -14.88 2.53 -13.76
C SER A 51 -14.23 2.67 -15.14
N THR A 52 -13.09 2.00 -15.34
CA THR A 52 -12.55 1.47 -16.61
C THR A 52 -11.06 1.13 -16.48
N ARG A 53 -10.77 -0.06 -15.95
CA ARG A 53 -9.55 -0.80 -16.31
C ARG A 53 -9.97 -2.16 -16.86
N THR A 54 -10.52 -2.14 -18.06
CA THR A 54 -10.54 -3.31 -18.94
C THR A 54 -9.14 -3.51 -19.45
N VAL A 55 -8.47 -4.56 -18.97
CA VAL A 55 -7.23 -5.08 -19.55
C VAL A 55 -7.65 -6.18 -20.53
N PRO A 56 -7.50 -6.00 -21.85
CA PRO A 56 -7.53 -7.11 -22.79
C PRO A 56 -6.08 -7.52 -23.05
N ASP A 57 -5.70 -8.74 -22.64
CA ASP A 57 -4.54 -9.41 -23.24
C ASP A 57 -4.86 -10.91 -23.30
N GLN A 58 -5.39 -11.30 -24.46
CA GLN A 58 -5.29 -12.64 -25.00
C GLN A 58 -4.58 -12.54 -26.36
N ASP A 59 -3.67 -13.50 -26.56
CA ASP A 59 -3.10 -13.99 -27.82
C ASP A 59 -1.76 -13.40 -28.32
N SER A 60 -0.68 -14.15 -28.08
CA SER A 60 0.27 -14.64 -29.10
C SER A 60 1.29 -15.54 -28.40
N ALA A 61 1.21 -16.87 -28.52
CA ALA A 61 1.59 -17.67 -29.69
C ALA A 61 3.09 -17.55 -30.00
N ASP A 62 3.78 -18.67 -29.78
CA ASP A 62 5.20 -18.96 -30.01
C ASP A 62 5.78 -18.36 -31.28
N GLU A 63 6.93 -17.67 -31.18
CA GLU A 63 7.89 -17.57 -32.28
C GLU A 63 9.31 -17.54 -31.69
N GLU A 64 9.93 -18.73 -31.53
CA GLU A 64 11.37 -18.82 -31.30
C GLU A 64 12.12 -18.47 -32.59
N GLU A 65 12.81 -17.34 -32.53
CA GLU A 65 13.74 -16.80 -33.52
C GLU A 65 14.99 -17.70 -33.65
N PHE A 66 14.90 -18.77 -34.46
CA PHE A 66 16.09 -19.45 -34.97
C PHE A 66 16.66 -18.68 -36.17
N SER A 67 17.71 -17.93 -35.87
CA SER A 67 18.60 -17.23 -36.78
C SER A 67 19.14 -18.12 -37.92
N SER A 68 18.90 -17.64 -39.14
CA SER A 68 19.71 -17.79 -40.37
C SER A 68 20.55 -19.08 -40.52
N ARG A 69 20.00 -20.07 -41.23
CA ARG A 69 20.81 -21.07 -41.96
C ARG A 69 20.75 -20.80 -43.46
N PRO A 70 21.87 -20.86 -44.21
CA PRO A 70 21.86 -20.70 -45.66
C PRO A 70 21.10 -21.85 -46.33
N ALA A 71 20.03 -21.54 -47.07
CA ALA A 71 19.22 -22.52 -47.78
C ALA A 71 19.85 -22.87 -49.13
N VAL A 72 20.38 -24.09 -49.25
CA VAL A 72 20.78 -24.68 -50.54
C VAL A 72 19.50 -25.18 -51.24
N PRO A 73 19.21 -24.82 -52.49
CA PRO A 73 18.08 -25.40 -53.22
C PRO A 73 18.40 -26.85 -53.59
N SER A 74 18.09 -27.80 -52.71
CA SER A 74 18.21 -29.23 -52.98
C SER A 74 17.02 -29.68 -53.86
N ARG A 75 17.26 -29.80 -55.16
CA ARG A 75 16.31 -30.48 -56.05
C ARG A 75 16.48 -31.99 -55.87
N VAL A 76 15.69 -32.57 -54.99
CA VAL A 76 15.56 -34.02 -54.84
C VAL A 76 14.84 -34.56 -56.07
N ILE A 77 15.57 -35.18 -56.99
CA ILE A 77 14.95 -36.08 -57.96
C ILE A 77 14.53 -37.31 -57.16
N ALA A 78 13.24 -37.41 -56.84
CA ALA A 78 12.66 -38.63 -56.30
C ALA A 78 12.75 -39.69 -57.39
N THR A 79 13.88 -40.40 -57.48
CA THR A 79 13.86 -41.75 -58.05
C THR A 79 12.82 -42.50 -57.22
N PRO A 80 11.73 -43.02 -57.80
CA PRO A 80 10.79 -43.81 -57.04
C PRO A 80 11.56 -45.01 -56.48
N ARG A 81 11.91 -44.96 -55.19
CA ARG A 81 12.17 -46.20 -54.47
C ARG A 81 10.82 -46.87 -54.43
N GLU A 82 10.64 -47.89 -55.25
CA GLU A 82 9.54 -48.84 -55.13
C GLU A 82 9.66 -49.50 -53.76
N THR A 83 9.17 -48.81 -52.73
CA THR A 83 8.99 -49.41 -51.41
C THR A 83 7.82 -50.35 -51.58
N LYS A 84 8.14 -51.65 -51.66
CA LYS A 84 7.17 -52.74 -51.65
C LYS A 84 6.03 -52.41 -50.69
N SER A 85 4.79 -52.57 -51.16
CA SER A 85 3.61 -52.20 -50.39
C SER A 85 3.63 -52.93 -49.04
N ARG A 86 3.14 -52.31 -47.97
CA ARG A 86 3.05 -52.94 -46.64
C ARG A 86 2.40 -54.34 -46.73
N GLN A 87 1.38 -54.50 -47.58
CA GLN A 87 0.74 -55.79 -47.82
C GLN A 87 1.66 -56.79 -48.53
N GLU A 88 2.47 -56.34 -49.48
CA GLU A 88 3.44 -57.17 -50.23
C GLU A 88 4.60 -57.61 -49.33
N VAL A 89 5.12 -56.73 -48.48
CA VAL A 89 6.16 -57.06 -47.48
C VAL A 89 5.63 -58.06 -46.45
N LEU A 90 4.41 -57.83 -45.95
CA LEU A 90 3.75 -58.75 -45.03
C LEU A 90 3.46 -60.10 -45.68
N ALA A 91 3.03 -60.12 -46.94
CA ALA A 91 2.78 -61.35 -47.71
C ALA A 91 4.07 -62.14 -47.95
N ALA A 92 5.17 -61.46 -48.33
CA ALA A 92 6.48 -62.08 -48.53
C ALA A 92 7.09 -62.64 -47.23
N GLN A 93 6.84 -62.02 -46.08
CA GLN A 93 7.26 -62.52 -44.76
C GLN A 93 6.30 -63.56 -44.17
N SER A 94 5.09 -63.72 -44.75
CA SER A 94 4.04 -64.54 -44.17
C SER A 94 4.29 -66.06 -44.27
N ALA A 95 5.23 -66.50 -45.10
CA ALA A 95 5.55 -67.91 -45.29
C ALA A 95 6.46 -68.49 -44.19
N ASP A 96 7.29 -67.68 -43.53
CA ASP A 96 8.22 -68.14 -42.51
C ASP A 96 7.56 -68.19 -41.12
N SER A 97 7.13 -69.40 -40.73
CA SER A 97 6.47 -69.67 -39.45
C SER A 97 7.39 -69.45 -38.24
N GLN A 98 8.71 -69.63 -38.42
CA GLN A 98 9.70 -69.45 -37.36
C GLN A 98 9.93 -67.96 -37.06
N SER A 99 10.05 -67.13 -38.10
CA SER A 99 10.11 -65.67 -37.94
C SER A 99 8.84 -65.10 -37.31
N LYS A 100 7.66 -65.61 -37.68
CA LYS A 100 6.39 -65.25 -37.02
C LYS A 100 6.38 -65.64 -35.54
N ALA A 101 6.84 -66.84 -35.20
CA ALA A 101 6.93 -67.28 -33.81
C ALA A 101 7.92 -66.43 -32.99
N ARG A 102 9.07 -66.08 -33.57
CA ARG A 102 10.06 -65.17 -32.97
C ARG A 102 9.50 -63.77 -32.80
N ASN A 103 8.91 -63.18 -33.83
CA ASN A 103 8.34 -61.83 -33.78
C ASN A 103 7.21 -61.76 -32.76
N ARG A 104 6.33 -62.77 -32.70
CA ARG A 104 5.30 -62.87 -31.65
C ARG A 104 5.90 -62.88 -30.24
N ARG A 105 6.99 -63.62 -30.02
CA ARG A 105 7.71 -63.64 -28.73
C ARG A 105 8.35 -62.28 -28.43
N MET A 106 9.00 -61.64 -29.40
CA MET A 106 9.63 -60.32 -29.21
C MET A 106 8.61 -59.23 -28.91
N PHE A 107 7.51 -59.16 -29.67
CA PHE A 107 6.43 -58.21 -29.41
C PHE A 107 5.75 -58.47 -28.06
N GLY A 108 5.58 -59.72 -27.65
CA GLY A 108 5.07 -60.05 -26.31
C GLY A 108 5.99 -59.54 -25.19
N ALA A 109 7.31 -59.71 -25.34
CA ALA A 109 8.27 -59.18 -24.37
C ALA A 109 8.25 -57.65 -24.31
N LEU A 110 8.24 -57.00 -25.48
CA LEU A 110 8.19 -55.53 -25.59
C LEU A 110 6.88 -54.95 -25.03
N LEU A 111 5.73 -55.58 -25.33
CA LEU A 111 4.43 -55.17 -24.80
C LEU A 111 4.37 -55.35 -23.29
N GLY A 112 4.95 -56.44 -22.77
CA GLY A 112 5.06 -56.68 -21.33
C GLY A 112 5.90 -55.60 -20.62
N THR A 113 7.04 -55.20 -21.19
CA THR A 113 7.85 -54.10 -20.63
C THR A 113 7.15 -52.74 -20.76
N LEU A 114 6.45 -52.50 -21.87
CA LEU A 114 5.71 -51.26 -22.08
C LEU A 114 4.57 -51.10 -21.08
N GLN A 115 3.83 -52.18 -20.81
CA GLN A 115 2.78 -52.19 -19.77
C GLN A 115 3.36 -51.93 -18.37
N LYS A 116 4.54 -52.49 -18.06
CA LYS A 116 5.23 -52.20 -16.79
C LYS A 116 5.59 -50.72 -16.66
N PHE A 117 6.12 -50.10 -17.72
CA PHE A 117 6.42 -48.66 -17.71
C PHE A 117 5.16 -47.79 -17.54
N GLN A 118 4.05 -48.13 -18.20
CA GLN A 118 2.79 -47.41 -18.04
C GLN A 118 2.24 -47.50 -16.60
N GLN A 119 2.34 -48.67 -15.98
CA GLN A 119 1.96 -48.87 -14.58
C GLN A 119 2.88 -48.10 -13.62
N GLU A 120 4.18 -48.09 -13.88
CA GLU A 120 5.15 -47.31 -13.09
C GLU A 120 4.92 -45.81 -13.19
N GLU A 121 4.63 -45.28 -14.38
CA GLU A 121 4.29 -43.87 -14.57
C GLU A 121 3.03 -43.50 -13.76
N THR A 122 1.99 -44.33 -13.83
CA THR A 122 0.75 -44.11 -13.07
C THR A 122 1.01 -44.11 -11.57
N ARG A 123 1.80 -45.07 -11.06
CA ARG A 123 2.21 -45.14 -9.65
C ARG A 123 3.06 -43.95 -9.23
N LEU A 124 3.94 -43.46 -10.09
CA LEU A 124 4.76 -42.28 -9.80
C LEU A 124 3.90 -41.02 -9.72
N ARG A 125 2.95 -40.84 -10.65
CA ARG A 125 1.99 -39.74 -10.62
C ARG A 125 1.14 -39.78 -9.35
N GLU A 126 0.63 -40.94 -8.97
CA GLU A 126 -0.14 -41.12 -7.74
C GLU A 126 0.68 -40.79 -6.49
N LYS A 127 1.92 -41.29 -6.40
CA LYS A 127 2.85 -40.93 -5.31
C LYS A 127 3.20 -39.45 -5.31
N PHE A 128 3.36 -38.82 -6.47
CA PHE A 128 3.63 -37.39 -6.60
C PHE A 128 2.43 -36.56 -6.13
N PHE A 129 1.22 -36.93 -6.54
CA PHE A 129 -0.01 -36.32 -6.02
C PHE A 129 -0.10 -36.52 -4.50
N GLN A 130 0.11 -37.74 -3.99
CA GLN A 130 0.11 -38.02 -2.56
C GLN A 130 1.13 -37.15 -1.81
N TYR A 131 2.36 -37.00 -2.33
CA TYR A 131 3.38 -36.17 -1.72
C TYR A 131 3.01 -34.67 -1.73
N ILE A 132 2.47 -34.17 -2.85
CA ILE A 132 1.97 -32.79 -2.94
C ILE A 132 0.87 -32.56 -1.91
N TYR A 133 -0.12 -33.45 -1.85
CA TYR A 133 -1.24 -33.34 -0.92
C TYR A 133 -0.81 -33.46 0.55
N LEU A 134 0.14 -34.34 0.89
CA LEU A 134 0.67 -34.46 2.26
C LEU A 134 1.53 -33.26 2.66
N GLN A 135 2.24 -32.63 1.72
CA GLN A 135 3.03 -31.43 2.00
C GLN A 135 2.24 -30.13 1.98
N SER A 136 1.13 -30.07 1.25
CA SER A 136 0.26 -28.89 1.18
C SER A 136 -0.15 -28.37 2.56
N PRO A 137 -0.69 -29.17 3.49
CA PRO A 137 -1.15 -28.67 4.79
C PRO A 137 0.00 -28.09 5.62
N HIS A 138 1.20 -28.67 5.58
CA HIS A 138 2.32 -28.13 6.34
C HIS A 138 2.89 -26.84 5.74
N ARG A 139 2.85 -26.69 4.41
CA ARG A 139 3.24 -25.45 3.72
C ARG A 139 2.19 -24.36 3.94
N GLU A 140 0.91 -24.71 3.84
CA GLU A 140 -0.23 -23.83 4.11
C GLU A 140 -0.23 -23.37 5.56
N GLU A 141 -0.01 -24.25 6.54
CA GLU A 141 0.10 -23.84 7.96
C GLU A 141 1.24 -22.86 8.19
N LYS A 142 2.41 -23.09 7.59
CA LYS A 142 3.54 -22.15 7.70
C LYS A 142 3.20 -20.81 7.06
N ARG A 143 2.57 -20.81 5.89
CA ARG A 143 2.10 -19.61 5.20
C ARG A 143 1.04 -18.88 6.02
N ALA A 144 0.01 -19.58 6.48
CA ALA A 144 -1.06 -19.04 7.31
C ALA A 144 -0.56 -18.48 8.65
N ARG A 145 0.45 -19.10 9.27
CA ARG A 145 1.10 -18.56 10.48
C ARG A 145 1.85 -17.25 10.19
N VAL A 146 2.51 -17.15 9.05
CA VAL A 146 3.20 -15.92 8.64
C VAL A 146 2.19 -14.84 8.27
N GLU A 147 1.18 -15.19 7.46
CA GLU A 147 0.09 -14.31 7.04
C GLU A 147 -0.69 -13.77 8.23
N LYS A 148 -1.10 -14.64 9.16
CA LYS A 148 -1.77 -14.21 10.40
C LYS A 148 -0.90 -13.25 11.22
N LYS A 149 0.40 -13.52 11.35
CA LYS A 149 1.32 -12.60 12.05
C LYS A 149 1.44 -11.25 11.34
N LEU A 150 1.46 -11.25 10.01
CA LEU A 150 1.53 -10.04 9.20
C LEU A 150 0.23 -9.23 9.36
N GLU A 151 -0.92 -9.89 9.29
CA GLU A 151 -2.24 -9.27 9.48
C GLU A 151 -2.39 -8.68 10.89
N ASP A 152 -2.01 -9.44 11.93
CA ASP A 152 -2.05 -8.98 13.32
C ASP A 152 -1.10 -7.80 13.57
N ALA A 153 0.04 -7.73 12.88
CA ALA A 153 0.96 -6.60 12.95
C ALA A 153 0.36 -5.38 12.25
N ALA A 154 -0.13 -5.53 11.01
CA ALA A 154 -0.76 -4.45 10.25
C ALA A 154 -2.00 -3.89 10.96
N ARG A 155 -2.80 -4.74 11.61
CA ARG A 155 -3.96 -4.33 12.41
C ARG A 155 -3.53 -3.49 13.60
N ARG A 156 -2.49 -3.90 14.34
CA ARG A 156 -1.98 -3.15 15.50
C ARG A 156 -1.44 -1.79 15.10
N GLU A 157 -0.60 -1.74 14.06
CA GLU A 157 -0.06 -0.48 13.54
C GLU A 157 -1.19 0.47 13.09
N ARG A 158 -2.20 -0.05 12.38
CA ARG A 158 -3.36 0.73 11.96
C ARG A 158 -4.17 1.28 13.14
N GLU A 159 -4.36 0.48 14.19
CA GLU A 159 -5.04 0.92 15.41
C GLU A 159 -4.23 1.96 16.19
N GLU A 160 -2.91 1.79 16.29
CA GLU A 160 -1.99 2.71 16.94
C GLU A 160 -1.98 4.07 16.22
N LEU A 161 -1.78 4.08 14.90
CA LEU A 161 -1.85 5.30 14.09
C LEU A 161 -3.22 5.99 14.22
N ARG A 162 -4.31 5.22 14.31
CA ARG A 162 -5.65 5.78 14.53
C ARG A 162 -5.78 6.41 15.91
N ARG A 163 -5.23 5.79 16.96
CA ARG A 163 -5.23 6.34 18.33
C ARG A 163 -4.38 7.59 18.42
N GLU A 164 -3.15 7.56 17.91
CA GLU A 164 -2.25 8.72 17.87
C GLU A 164 -2.87 9.89 17.11
N ARG A 165 -3.47 9.61 15.94
CA ARG A 165 -4.19 10.63 15.17
C ARG A 165 -5.31 11.26 16.00
N GLN A 166 -6.13 10.46 16.68
CA GLN A 166 -7.21 10.97 17.54
C GLN A 166 -6.66 11.81 18.69
N GLU A 167 -5.59 11.35 19.33
CA GLU A 167 -4.94 12.05 20.44
C GLU A 167 -4.39 13.41 20.01
N LEU A 168 -3.70 13.48 18.86
CA LEU A 168 -3.19 14.75 18.33
C LEU A 168 -4.30 15.75 18.03
N PHE A 169 -5.46 15.32 17.51
CA PHE A 169 -6.59 16.23 17.32
C PHE A 169 -7.20 16.73 18.63
N LEU A 170 -7.26 15.87 19.65
CA LEU A 170 -7.71 16.28 20.98
C LEU A 170 -6.71 17.27 21.61
N ASP A 171 -5.41 17.01 21.48
CA ASP A 171 -4.36 17.92 21.97
C ASP A 171 -4.41 19.27 21.25
N ARG A 172 -4.54 19.26 19.92
CA ARG A 172 -4.76 20.47 19.11
C ARG A 172 -5.96 21.27 19.62
N LYS A 173 -7.09 20.61 19.89
CA LYS A 173 -8.31 21.26 20.41
C LYS A 173 -8.09 21.87 21.80
N ARG A 174 -7.34 21.19 22.68
CA ARG A 174 -6.98 21.69 24.02
C ARG A 174 -6.08 22.92 23.92
N LYS A 175 -5.00 22.86 23.14
CA LYS A 175 -4.07 23.98 22.91
C LYS A 175 -4.75 25.19 22.29
N GLN A 176 -5.64 24.97 21.31
CA GLN A 176 -6.46 26.05 20.76
C GLN A 176 -7.38 26.70 21.82
N ALA A 177 -7.91 25.92 22.77
CA ALA A 177 -8.71 26.47 23.86
C ALA A 177 -7.87 27.28 24.85
N GLU A 178 -6.65 26.85 25.16
CA GLU A 178 -5.70 27.61 25.98
C GLU A 178 -5.31 28.93 25.32
N ILE A 179 -4.98 28.92 24.02
CA ILE A 179 -4.71 30.14 23.25
C ILE A 179 -5.88 31.11 23.35
N ARG A 180 -7.12 30.66 23.10
CA ARG A 180 -8.31 31.51 23.23
C ARG A 180 -8.47 32.09 24.64
N LYS A 181 -8.16 31.31 25.68
CA LYS A 181 -8.20 31.77 27.08
C LYS A 181 -7.17 32.86 27.35
N ILE A 182 -5.94 32.70 26.85
CA ILE A 182 -4.87 33.71 26.99
C ILE A 182 -5.22 34.98 26.20
N GLU A 183 -5.70 34.84 24.97
CA GLU A 183 -6.15 35.97 24.14
C GLU A 183 -7.26 36.77 24.82
N LEU A 184 -8.22 36.09 25.47
CA LEU A 184 -9.26 36.74 26.26
C LEU A 184 -8.69 37.52 27.46
N LYS A 185 -7.70 36.97 28.17
CA LYS A 185 -7.03 37.68 29.29
C LYS A 185 -6.32 38.94 28.80
N ILE A 186 -5.58 38.83 27.69
CA ILE A 186 -4.88 39.96 27.05
C ILE A 186 -5.88 41.03 26.64
N LEU A 187 -6.98 40.64 26.00
CA LEU A 187 -8.05 41.54 25.59
C LEU A 187 -8.63 42.28 26.80
N ARG A 188 -8.91 41.57 27.90
CA ARG A 188 -9.44 42.18 29.12
C ARG A 188 -8.48 43.19 29.74
N ILE A 189 -7.18 42.88 29.78
CA ILE A 189 -6.18 43.83 30.27
C ILE A 189 -6.10 45.06 29.37
N LYS A 190 -6.16 44.88 28.04
CA LYS A 190 -6.16 45.98 27.08
C LYS A 190 -7.37 46.92 27.24
N GLU A 191 -8.55 46.38 27.53
CA GLU A 191 -9.74 47.18 27.85
C GLU A 191 -9.55 48.01 29.13
N LEU A 192 -8.96 47.42 30.17
CA LEU A 192 -8.73 48.10 31.44
C LEU A 192 -7.69 49.22 31.31
N THR A 193 -6.62 49.02 30.53
CA THR A 193 -5.60 50.04 30.32
C THR A 193 -6.11 51.19 29.45
N THR A 194 -6.88 50.90 28.40
CA THR A 194 -7.50 51.93 27.55
C THR A 194 -8.58 52.71 28.29
N GLY A 195 -9.45 52.03 29.05
CA GLY A 195 -10.48 52.66 29.89
C GLY A 195 -9.89 53.57 30.97
N SER A 196 -8.83 53.13 31.66
CA SER A 196 -8.15 53.95 32.68
C SER A 196 -7.50 55.22 32.10
N SER A 197 -7.04 55.18 30.83
CA SER A 197 -6.49 56.34 30.14
C SER A 197 -7.56 57.39 29.73
N ASN A 198 -8.80 56.96 29.49
CA ASN A 198 -9.92 57.85 29.17
C ASN A 198 -10.55 58.49 30.41
N VAL A 199 -10.66 57.77 31.53
CA VAL A 199 -11.19 58.31 32.80
C VAL A 199 -10.32 59.46 33.33
N GLY A 200 -8.99 59.38 33.16
CA GLY A 200 -8.08 60.48 33.52
C GLY A 200 -8.23 61.73 32.65
N LYS A 201 -8.64 61.59 31.38
CA LYS A 201 -8.92 62.73 30.49
C LYS A 201 -10.28 63.36 30.79
N GLU A 202 -11.29 62.55 31.06
CA GLU A 202 -12.63 63.02 31.44
C GLU A 202 -12.59 63.76 32.80
N MET A 203 -11.89 63.25 33.81
CA MET A 203 -11.75 63.95 35.10
C MET A 203 -10.97 65.28 34.99
N SER A 204 -10.07 65.43 34.02
CA SER A 204 -9.39 66.72 33.76
C SER A 204 -10.29 67.76 33.09
N CYS A 205 -11.37 67.32 32.41
CA CYS A 205 -12.37 68.21 31.80
C CYS A 205 -13.42 68.69 32.81
N TRP A 206 -13.57 68.01 33.96
CA TRP A 206 -14.56 68.31 35.00
C TRP A 206 -14.02 69.15 36.17
N TYR A 207 -12.72 69.44 36.22
CA TYR A 207 -12.15 70.40 37.17
C TYR A 207 -11.37 71.50 36.44
N PRO A 208 -12.00 72.64 36.11
CA PRO A 208 -11.26 73.85 35.81
C PRO A 208 -10.51 74.27 37.09
N ALA A 209 -9.19 74.33 36.99
CA ALA A 209 -8.32 74.80 38.06
C ALA A 209 -8.78 76.19 38.55
N GLN A 210 -9.32 76.24 39.77
CA GLN A 210 -9.40 77.48 40.54
C GLN A 210 -7.97 77.94 40.84
N LYS A 211 -7.39 78.75 39.96
CA LYS A 211 -6.15 79.47 40.26
C LYS A 211 -6.33 80.95 39.94
N LEU A 212 -6.11 81.74 40.99
CA LEU A 212 -5.65 83.13 41.01
C LEU A 212 -6.72 84.23 40.89
N ALA A 213 -7.34 84.55 42.02
CA ALA A 213 -7.72 85.92 42.37
C ALA A 213 -7.34 86.21 43.82
N ALA A 214 -6.03 86.30 44.08
CA ALA A 214 -5.48 86.97 45.24
C ALA A 214 -4.37 87.88 44.72
N ARG A 215 -4.74 89.12 44.39
CA ARG A 215 -3.79 90.21 44.26
C ARG A 215 -4.40 91.40 44.99
N ALA A 216 -3.70 91.77 46.06
CA ALA A 216 -3.84 93.02 46.79
C ALA A 216 -3.54 94.22 45.88
#